data_AF-A0A6N7G8I6-F1
#
_entry.id   AF-A0A6N7G8I6-F1
#
_cell.length_a   1.000
_cell.length_b   1.000
_cell.length_c   1.000
_cell.angle_alpha   90.00
_cell.angle_beta   90.00
_cell.angle_gamma   90.00
#
_symmetry.space_group_name_H-M   'P 1'
#
loop_
_entity.id
_entity.type
_entity.pdbx_description
1 polymer ?
#
loop_
_entity_poly.entity_id
_entity_poly.type
_entity_poly.pdbx_seq_one_letter_code
_entity_poly.pdbx_strand_id
1 'polypeptide(L)'
;MVYEVIQDGDLSLVPTPSVLGGLILKAAAYLADSRDRDRHAYDAAFLAGLIEDPRAARAMFKGSDRKRLLALDRIIGARDHPAWRALGDATEDSYLSWRLLTAR
;
A
#
# COMPACT_ATOMS: atom_id res chain seq x y z
N MET A 1 3.02 -14.66 1.85
CA MET A 1 4.21 -15.32 2.41
C MET A 1 3.82 -15.90 3.76
N VAL A 2 4.47 -16.95 4.24
CA VAL A 2 4.22 -17.50 5.58
C VAL A 2 5.53 -17.39 6.34
N TYR A 3 5.48 -16.80 7.53
CA TYR A 3 6.63 -16.69 8.41
C TYR A 3 6.49 -17.64 9.57
N GLU A 4 7.61 -18.24 9.95
CA GLU A 4 7.76 -18.97 11.20
C GLU A 4 8.07 -17.97 12.31
N VAL A 5 7.26 -17.96 13.36
CA VAL A 5 7.45 -17.12 14.54
C VAL A 5 7.54 -18.04 15.75
N ILE A 6 8.60 -17.85 16.55
CA ILE A 6 8.74 -18.52 17.84
C ILE A 6 8.30 -17.54 18.92
N GLN A 7 7.29 -17.92 19.68
CA GLN A 7 6.81 -17.16 20.83
C GLN A 7 6.72 -18.10 22.03
N ASP A 8 7.40 -17.75 23.12
CA ASP A 8 7.45 -18.55 24.36
C ASP A 8 7.91 -20.02 24.18
N GLY A 9 8.71 -20.27 23.15
CA GLY A 9 9.22 -21.61 22.80
C GLY A 9 8.34 -22.38 21.82
N ASP A 10 7.14 -21.89 21.51
CA ASP A 10 6.22 -22.50 20.56
C ASP A 10 6.39 -21.92 19.15
N LEU A 11 6.45 -22.80 18.15
CA LEU A 11 6.51 -22.43 16.74
C LEU A 11 5.10 -22.24 16.17
N SER A 12 4.86 -21.07 15.57
CA SER A 12 3.62 -20.75 14.88
C SER A 12 3.87 -20.25 13.46
N LEU A 13 2.97 -20.59 12.53
CA LEU A 13 3.00 -20.10 11.16
C LEU A 13 2.06 -18.89 11.00
N VAL A 14 2.61 -17.75 10.59
CA VAL A 14 1.87 -16.51 10.40
C VAL A 14 1.79 -16.18 8.90
N PRO A 15 0.61 -16.32 8.27
CA PRO A 15 0.43 -15.87 6.90
C PRO A 15 0.43 -14.34 6.84
N THR A 16 1.19 -13.79 5.91
CA THR A 16 1.28 -12.34 5.67
C THR A 16 0.85 -12.00 4.25
N PRO A 17 0.23 -10.81 4.07
CA PRO A 17 -0.13 -10.33 2.75
C PRO A 17 1.13 -10.09 1.90
N SER A 18 0.98 -10.16 0.59
CA SER A 18 1.98 -9.59 -0.32
C SER A 18 2.05 -8.07 -0.16
N VAL A 19 3.07 -7.42 -0.71
CA VAL A 19 3.16 -5.94 -0.73
C VAL A 19 1.89 -5.32 -1.32
N LEU A 20 1.42 -5.84 -2.47
CA LEU A 20 0.16 -5.40 -3.07
C LEU A 20 -1.03 -5.64 -2.12
N GLY A 21 -1.12 -6.81 -1.49
CA GLY A 21 -2.19 -7.10 -0.54
C GLY A 21 -2.18 -6.15 0.65
N GLY A 22 -1.00 -5.84 1.20
CA GLY A 22 -0.82 -4.86 2.26
C GLY A 22 -1.26 -3.46 1.83
N LEU A 23 -0.90 -3.04 0.62
CA LEU A 23 -1.30 -1.76 0.05
C LEU A 23 -2.83 -1.65 -0.06
N ILE A 24 -3.50 -2.69 -0.56
CA ILE A 24 -4.96 -2.75 -0.64
C ILE A 24 -5.59 -2.68 0.75
N LEU A 25 -5.03 -3.37 1.74
CA LEU A 25 -5.51 -3.33 3.12
C LEU A 25 -5.36 -1.93 3.73
N LYS A 26 -4.25 -1.23 3.49
CA LYS A 26 -4.07 0.17 3.93
C LYS A 26 -5.07 1.11 3.26
N ALA A 27 -5.34 0.93 1.96
CA ALA A 27 -6.36 1.69 1.26
C ALA A 27 -7.78 1.41 1.80
N ALA A 28 -8.09 0.16 2.13
CA ALA A 28 -9.36 -0.19 2.78
C ALA A 28 -9.48 0.44 4.18
N ALA A 29 -8.41 0.36 4.98
CA ALA A 29 -8.36 0.90 6.34
C ALA A 29 -8.50 2.42 6.35
N TYR A 30 -7.86 3.14 5.42
CA TYR A 30 -8.03 4.59 5.27
C TYR A 30 -9.50 5.02 5.12
N LEU A 31 -10.29 4.22 4.39
CA LEU A 31 -11.71 4.49 4.16
C LEU A 31 -12.59 4.12 5.36
N ALA A 32 -12.20 3.11 6.14
CA ALA A 32 -13.00 2.54 7.22
C ALA A 32 -12.65 3.08 8.62
N ASP A 33 -11.39 3.39 8.90
CA ASP A 33 -10.93 3.93 10.19
C ASP A 33 -10.52 5.41 10.05
N SER A 34 -11.35 6.28 10.60
CA SER A 34 -11.12 7.73 10.56
C SER A 34 -10.10 8.22 11.59
N ARG A 35 -9.72 7.40 12.59
CA ARG A 35 -8.88 7.84 13.72
C ARG A 35 -7.38 7.87 13.39
N ASP A 36 -6.96 7.16 12.35
CA ASP A 36 -5.54 6.95 12.02
C ASP A 36 -5.27 7.08 10.50
N ARG A 37 -6.03 7.96 9.84
CA ARG A 37 -5.99 8.14 8.38
C ARG A 37 -4.60 8.50 7.85
N ASP A 38 -3.91 9.41 8.53
CA ASP A 38 -2.59 9.82 8.10
C ASP A 38 -1.63 8.63 8.10
N ARG A 39 -1.61 7.82 9.17
CA ARG A 39 -0.76 6.62 9.20
C ARG A 39 -1.05 5.68 8.03
N HIS A 40 -2.33 5.43 7.73
CA HIS A 40 -2.71 4.59 6.58
C HIS A 40 -2.27 5.17 5.24
N ALA A 41 -2.29 6.49 5.07
CA ALA A 41 -1.83 7.16 3.86
C ALA A 41 -0.30 7.07 3.69
N TYR A 42 0.47 7.26 4.76
CA TYR A 42 1.93 7.14 4.74
C TYR A 42 2.36 5.70 4.48
N ASP A 43 1.73 4.73 5.14
CA ASP A 43 2.00 3.30 4.89
C ASP A 43 1.66 2.91 3.43
N ALA A 44 0.58 3.45 2.86
CA ALA A 44 0.22 3.19 1.47
C ALA A 44 1.25 3.77 0.49
N ALA A 45 1.74 4.99 0.75
CA ALA A 45 2.79 5.61 -0.05
C ALA A 45 4.08 4.78 -0.02
N PHE A 46 4.49 4.34 1.18
CA PHE A 46 5.65 3.47 1.36
C PHE A 46 5.49 2.13 0.63
N LEU A 47 4.36 1.46 0.80
CA LEU A 47 4.10 0.16 0.15
C LEU A 47 4.03 0.26 -1.38
N ALA A 48 3.57 1.38 -1.94
CA ALA A 48 3.61 1.60 -3.38
C ALA A 48 5.05 1.60 -3.91
N GLY A 49 5.99 2.19 -3.17
CA GLY A 49 7.42 2.19 -3.51
C GLY A 49 8.10 0.81 -3.47
N LEU A 50 7.51 -0.16 -2.77
CA LEU A 50 8.02 -1.53 -2.70
C LEU A 50 7.50 -2.45 -3.83
N ILE A 51 6.65 -1.94 -4.72
CA ILE A 51 6.12 -2.73 -5.85
C ILE A 51 7.08 -2.61 -7.04
N GLU A 52 7.79 -3.71 -7.33
CA GLU A 52 8.79 -3.78 -8.41
C GLU A 52 8.19 -3.63 -9.82
N ASP A 53 7.07 -4.30 -10.09
CA ASP A 53 6.31 -4.16 -11.35
C ASP A 53 4.87 -3.72 -11.08
N PRO A 54 4.61 -2.39 -11.08
CA PRO A 54 3.28 -1.84 -10.85
C PRO A 54 2.25 -2.26 -11.91
N ARG A 55 2.68 -2.58 -13.13
CA ARG A 55 1.77 -2.99 -14.21
C ARG A 55 1.32 -4.43 -14.03
N ALA A 56 2.25 -5.34 -13.70
CA ALA A 56 1.92 -6.71 -13.34
C ALA A 56 1.07 -6.76 -12.06
N ALA A 57 1.43 -5.97 -11.03
CA ALA A 57 0.64 -5.85 -9.81
C ALA A 57 -0.80 -5.38 -10.09
N ARG A 58 -0.98 -4.40 -10.99
CA ARG A 58 -2.31 -3.94 -11.43
C ARG A 58 -3.13 -5.04 -12.08
N ALA A 59 -2.51 -5.95 -12.84
CA ALA A 59 -3.19 -7.09 -13.45
C ALA A 59 -3.68 -8.12 -12.41
N MET A 60 -3.14 -8.09 -11.19
CA MET A 60 -3.54 -8.98 -10.09
C MET A 60 -4.72 -8.45 -9.26
N PHE A 61 -5.22 -7.24 -9.52
CA PHE A 61 -6.34 -6.65 -8.78
C PHE A 61 -7.58 -7.54 -8.86
N LYS A 62 -8.30 -7.66 -7.74
CA LYS A 62 -9.56 -8.42 -7.66
C LYS A 62 -10.65 -7.58 -6.99
N GLY A 63 -11.90 -7.85 -7.36
CA GLY A 63 -13.07 -7.26 -6.70
C GLY A 63 -12.98 -5.73 -6.52
N SER A 64 -12.87 -5.28 -5.26
CA SER A 64 -12.89 -3.85 -4.89
C SER A 64 -11.51 -3.19 -4.79
N ASP A 65 -10.43 -3.89 -5.11
CA ASP A 65 -9.04 -3.40 -4.98
C ASP A 65 -8.83 -2.09 -5.73
N ARG A 66 -9.18 -2.06 -7.02
CA ARG A 66 -9.08 -0.84 -7.84
C ARG A 66 -9.89 0.31 -7.28
N LYS A 67 -11.12 0.05 -6.81
CA LYS A 67 -11.99 1.07 -6.23
C LYS A 67 -11.38 1.69 -4.97
N ARG A 68 -10.75 0.88 -4.12
CA ARG A 68 -10.09 1.35 -2.89
C ARG A 68 -8.89 2.24 -3.21
N LEU A 69 -8.03 1.82 -4.14
CA LEU A 69 -6.88 2.62 -4.57
C LEU A 69 -7.29 3.93 -5.23
N LEU A 70 -8.30 3.91 -6.10
CA LEU A 70 -8.82 5.14 -6.71
C LEU A 70 -9.48 6.09 -5.69
N ALA A 71 -10.08 5.55 -4.63
CA ALA A 71 -10.62 6.38 -3.55
C ALA A 71 -9.50 7.05 -2.75
N LEU A 72 -8.41 6.32 -2.46
CA LEU A 72 -7.23 6.88 -1.81
C LEU A 72 -6.47 7.86 -2.73
N ASP A 73 -6.44 7.63 -4.05
CA ASP A 73 -5.81 8.53 -5.04
C ASP A 73 -6.45 9.92 -5.04
N ARG A 74 -7.75 10.02 -4.75
CA ARG A 74 -8.42 11.32 -4.61
C ARG A 74 -7.89 12.14 -3.43
N ILE A 75 -7.20 11.51 -2.49
CA ILE A 75 -6.64 12.15 -1.30
C ILE A 75 -5.15 12.39 -1.48
N ILE A 76 -4.40 11.32 -1.79
CA ILE A 76 -2.93 11.37 -1.82
C ILE A 76 -2.39 11.55 -3.24
N GLY A 77 -3.21 11.62 -4.28
CA GLY A 77 -2.77 11.59 -5.67
C GLY A 77 -1.92 12.79 -6.13
N ALA A 78 -1.84 13.86 -5.33
CA ALA A 78 -0.94 14.98 -5.60
C ALA A 78 0.49 14.63 -5.15
N ARG A 79 1.48 14.85 -6.04
CA ARG A 79 2.90 14.53 -5.77
C ARG A 79 3.44 15.23 -4.51
N ASP A 80 2.94 16.42 -4.21
CA ASP A 80 3.34 17.20 -3.05
C ASP A 80 2.61 16.78 -1.77
N HIS A 81 1.79 15.73 -1.77
CA HIS A 81 1.17 15.23 -0.55
C HIS A 81 2.25 14.81 0.49
N PRO A 82 2.07 15.12 1.80
CA PRO A 82 3.05 14.80 2.85
C PRO A 82 3.54 13.35 2.86
N ALA A 83 2.64 12.40 2.59
CA ALA A 83 2.96 10.97 2.52
C ALA A 83 4.05 10.64 1.49
N TRP A 84 4.11 11.34 0.36
CA TRP A 84 5.17 11.15 -0.63
C TRP A 84 6.46 11.84 -0.23
N ARG A 85 6.38 13.07 0.30
CA ARG A 85 7.55 13.83 0.73
C ARG A 85 8.32 13.14 1.85
N ALA A 86 7.62 12.42 2.72
CA ALA A 86 8.23 11.67 3.81
C ALA A 86 9.16 10.54 3.35
N LEU A 87 9.09 10.13 2.08
CA LEU A 87 9.94 9.08 1.50
C LEU A 87 11.33 9.57 1.08
N GLY A 88 11.58 10.88 1.06
CA GLY A 88 12.89 11.44 0.70
C GLY A 88 13.32 11.05 -0.72
N ASP A 89 14.49 10.41 -0.84
CA ASP A 89 15.04 10.04 -2.14
C ASP A 89 14.16 9.04 -2.91
N ALA A 90 13.33 8.25 -2.20
CA ALA A 90 12.42 7.29 -2.80
C ALA A 90 11.09 7.91 -3.30
N THR A 91 10.88 9.22 -3.12
CA THR A 91 9.61 9.90 -3.47
C THR A 91 9.24 9.70 -4.93
N GLU A 92 10.19 9.87 -5.86
CA GLU A 92 9.88 9.85 -7.30
C GLU A 92 9.43 8.46 -7.75
N ASP A 93 10.21 7.42 -7.47
CA ASP A 93 9.90 6.05 -7.87
C ASP A 93 8.61 5.55 -7.21
N SER A 94 8.40 5.89 -5.93
CA SER A 94 7.20 5.51 -5.19
C SER A 94 5.95 6.16 -5.76
N TYR A 95 6.04 7.46 -6.10
CA TYR A 95 4.93 8.17 -6.71
C TYR A 95 4.64 7.66 -8.12
N LEU A 96 5.66 7.38 -8.94
CA LEU A 96 5.47 6.80 -10.27
C LEU A 96 4.82 5.41 -10.21
N SER A 97 5.25 4.55 -9.28
CA SER A 97 4.61 3.27 -9.00
C SER A 97 3.12 3.46 -8.66
N TRP A 98 2.81 4.40 -7.77
CA TRP A 98 1.44 4.76 -7.44
C TRP A 98 0.63 5.19 -8.67
N ARG A 99 1.17 6.08 -9.51
CA ARG A 99 0.50 6.54 -10.73
C ARG A 99 0.24 5.41 -11.72
N LEU A 100 1.14 4.42 -11.82
CA LEU A 100 0.93 3.24 -12.67
C LEU A 100 -0.19 2.34 -12.14
N LEU A 101 -0.30 2.18 -10.82
CA LEU A 101 -1.37 1.40 -10.17
C LEU A 101 -2.75 2.07 -10.33
N THR A 102 -2.80 3.40 -10.25
CA THR A 102 -4.05 4.17 -10.31
C THR A 102 -4.40 4.69 -11.70
N ALA A 103 -3.53 4.50 -12.68
CA ALA A 103 -3.80 4.83 -14.08
C ALA A 103 -5.06 4.13 -14.59
N ARG A 104 -5.75 4.81 -15.52
CA ARG A 104 -6.91 4.25 -16.22
C ARG A 104 -6.53 2.99 -16.98
#